data_AF-A0A2T2S208-F1
#
_entry.id   AF-A0A2T2S208-F1
#
_cell.length_a   1.000
_cell.length_b   1.000
_cell.length_c   1.000
_cell.angle_alpha   90.00
_cell.angle_beta   90.00
_cell.angle_gamma   90.00
#
_symmetry.space_group_name_H-M   'P 1'
#
loop_
_entity.id
_entity.type
_entity.pdbx_description
1 polymer ?
#
loop_
_entity_poly.entity_id
_entity_poly.type
_entity_poly.pdbx_seq_one_letter_code
_entity_poly.pdbx_strand_id
1 'polypeptide(L)' 'MHPEQLDRLTELARQLNRQKRGGERITENTLIRVAVALLLTRSAELQGDSEVALRQALGLDP' A
#
# COMPACT_ATOMS: atom_id res chain seq x y z
N MET A 1 -8.44 0.11 -8.54
CA MET A 1 -8.38 -0.28 -7.11
C MET A 1 -9.73 -0.87 -6.77
N HIS A 2 -9.77 -2.09 -6.23
CA HIS A 2 -11.04 -2.70 -5.82
C HIS A 2 -11.65 -1.90 -4.66
N PRO A 3 -12.99 -1.73 -4.58
CA PRO A 3 -13.64 -0.99 -3.50
C PRO A 3 -13.20 -1.44 -2.10
N GLU A 4 -13.03 -2.76 -1.91
CA GLU A 4 -12.54 -3.35 -0.66
C GLU A 4 -11.14 -2.86 -0.25
N GLN A 5 -10.26 -2.55 -1.21
CA GLN A 5 -8.93 -2.03 -0.92
C GLN A 5 -9.00 -0.58 -0.43
N LEU A 6 -9.93 0.22 -0.96
CA LEU A 6 -10.15 1.60 -0.50
C LEU A 6 -10.76 1.61 0.91
N ASP A 7 -11.69 0.71 1.20
CA ASP A 7 -12.29 0.59 2.54
C ASP A 7 -11.23 0.20 3.58
N ARG A 8 -10.38 -0.79 3.27
CA ARG A 8 -9.25 -1.19 4.14
C ARG A 8 -8.24 -0.06 4.34
N LEU A 9 -7.93 0.71 3.31
CA LEU A 9 -7.07 1.88 3.44
C LEU A 9 -7.70 2.96 4.32
N THR A 10 -9.01 3.17 4.19
CA THR A 10 -9.77 4.12 5.02
C THR A 10 -9.70 3.72 6.50
N GLU A 11 -9.91 2.44 6.81
CA GLU A 11 -9.80 1.90 8.17
C GLU A 11 -8.40 2.03 8.73
N LEU A 12 -7.38 1.69 7.94
CA LEU A 12 -5.97 1.82 8.33
C LEU A 12 -5.61 3.28 8.60
N ALA A 13 -5.99 4.21 7.72
CA ALA A 13 -5.77 5.63 7.92
C ALA A 13 -6.43 6.13 9.21
N ARG A 14 -7.67 5.71 9.50
CA ARG A 14 -8.36 6.04 10.76
C ARG A 14 -7.62 5.50 11.97
N GLN A 15 -7.14 4.26 11.94
CA GLN A 15 -6.37 3.67 13.03
C GLN A 15 -5.07 4.44 13.29
N LEU A 16 -4.29 4.74 12.24
CA LEU A 16 -3.03 5.47 12.37
C LEU A 16 -3.24 6.89 12.90
N ASN A 17 -4.28 7.58 12.43
CA ASN A 17 -4.61 8.92 12.94
C ASN A 17 -5.05 8.92 14.42
N ARG A 18 -5.63 7.82 14.93
CA ARG A 18 -5.95 7.67 16.37
C ARG A 18 -4.71 7.39 17.21
N GLN A 19 -3.74 6.67 16.66
CA GLN A 19 -2.53 6.26 17.38
C GLN A 19 -1.46 7.36 17.41
N LYS A 20 -1.39 8.22 16.39
CA LYS A 20 -0.42 9.32 16.35
C LYS A 20 -0.72 10.35 17.45
N ARG A 21 0.34 10.94 18.01
CA ARG A 21 0.24 11.97 19.07
C ARG A 21 0.19 13.41 18.53
N GLY A 22 0.20 13.58 17.20
CA GLY A 22 0.23 14.87 16.51
C GLY A 22 0.70 14.74 15.06
N GLY A 23 0.87 15.85 14.36
CA GLY A 23 1.36 15.90 12.98
C GLY A 23 0.29 15.84 11.88
N GLU A 24 0.71 15.82 10.62
CA GLU A 24 -0.14 15.85 9.44
C GLU A 24 -1.18 14.70 9.43
N ARG A 25 -2.39 14.99 8.96
CA ARG A 25 -3.45 13.98 8.79
C ARG A 25 -3.01 12.92 7.77
N ILE A 26 -3.02 11.66 8.19
CA ILE A 26 -2.77 10.53 7.29
C ILE A 26 -4.06 10.26 6.50
N THR A 27 -3.96 10.18 5.19
CA THR A 27 -5.09 9.88 4.28
C THR A 27 -4.81 8.63 3.47
N GLU A 28 -5.80 8.11 2.76
CA GLU A 28 -5.64 7.03 1.78
C GLU A 28 -4.55 7.39 0.77
N ASN A 29 -4.55 8.64 0.27
CA ASN A 29 -3.49 9.13 -0.62
C ASN A 29 -2.11 9.13 0.01
N THR A 30 -2.01 9.38 1.32
CA THR A 30 -0.72 9.28 2.04
C THR A 30 -0.22 7.84 2.04
N LEU A 31 -1.12 6.88 2.32
CA LEU A 31 -0.80 5.46 2.33
C LEU A 31 -0.46 4.93 0.93
N ILE A 32 -1.18 5.38 -0.10
CA ILE A 32 -0.88 5.04 -1.50
C ILE A 32 0.52 5.54 -1.88
N ARG A 33 0.88 6.80 -1.53
CA ARG A 33 2.24 7.31 -1.79
C ARG A 33 3.32 6.49 -1.08
N VAL A 34 3.09 6.08 0.17
CA VAL A 34 4.01 5.20 0.90
C VAL A 34 4.12 3.83 0.23
N ALA A 35 3.01 3.22 -0.17
CA ALA A 35 2.99 1.94 -0.87
C ALA A 35 3.73 2.00 -2.21
N VAL A 36 3.54 3.08 -2.98
CA VAL A 36 4.27 3.31 -4.24
C VAL A 36 5.76 3.48 -3.96
N ALA A 37 6.15 4.26 -2.96
CA ALA A 37 7.56 4.40 -2.60
C ALA A 37 8.20 3.06 -2.23
N LEU A 38 7.51 2.25 -1.42
CA LEU A 38 7.95 0.89 -1.06
C LEU A 38 8.05 -0.03 -2.29
N LEU A 39 7.11 0.07 -3.23
CA LEU A 39 7.17 -0.71 -4.47
C LEU A 39 8.40 -0.33 -5.30
N LEU A 40 8.73 0.96 -5.38
CA LEU A 40 9.88 1.45 -6.13
C LEU A 40 11.22 1.02 -5.51
N THR A 41 11.32 0.91 -4.18
CA THR A 41 12.55 0.39 -3.53
C THR A 41 12.80 -1.09 -3.85
N ARG A 42 11.76 -1.84 -4.21
CA ARG A 42 11.81 -3.25 -4.60
C ARG A 42 11.69 -3.46 -6.11
N SER A 43 11.91 -2.42 -6.91
CA SER A 43 11.76 -2.47 -8.37
C SER A 43 12.62 -3.55 -9.05
N ALA A 44 13.81 -3.84 -8.53
CA ALA A 44 14.68 -4.90 -9.04
C ALA A 44 14.12 -6.32 -8.85
N GLU A 45 13.17 -6.49 -7.92
CA GLU A 45 12.50 -7.76 -7.65
C GLU A 45 11.27 -7.97 -8.55
N LEU A 46 10.76 -6.91 -9.18
CA LEU A 46 9.58 -6.97 -10.03
C LEU A 46 9.90 -7.69 -11.35
N GLN A 47 9.43 -8.92 -11.48
CA GLN A 47 9.61 -9.76 -12.67
C GLN A 47 8.26 -10.34 -13.12
N GLY A 48 8.07 -10.44 -14.43
CA GLY A 48 6.84 -10.94 -15.06
C GLY A 48 6.03 -9.86 -15.78
N ASP A 49 4.94 -10.28 -16.42
CA ASP A 49 4.10 -9.47 -17.32
C ASP A 49 2.64 -9.38 -16.86
N SER A 50 2.31 -9.95 -15.71
CA SER A 50 0.97 -9.96 -15.12
C SER A 50 1.01 -9.54 -13.65
N GLU A 51 -0.10 -9.01 -13.14
CA GLU A 51 -0.23 -8.64 -11.73
C GLU A 51 0.06 -9.83 -10.80
N VAL A 52 -0.40 -11.03 -11.15
CA VAL A 52 -0.15 -12.26 -10.38
C VAL A 52 1.35 -12.55 -10.30
N ALA A 53 2.07 -12.48 -11.42
CA ALA A 53 3.53 -12.70 -11.45
C ALA A 53 4.28 -11.64 -10.62
N LEU A 54 3.87 -10.37 -10.72
CA LEU A 54 4.46 -9.29 -9.93
C LEU A 54 4.23 -9.49 -8.43
N ARG A 55 3.03 -9.95 -8.02
CA ARG A 55 2.72 -10.27 -6.62
C ARG A 55 3.55 -11.43 -6.11
N GLN A 56 3.67 -12.50 -6.89
CA GLN A 56 4.52 -13.65 -6.56
C GLN A 56 6.00 -13.26 -6.42
N ALA A 57 6.50 -12.41 -7.32
CA ALA A 57 7.88 -11.92 -7.28
C ALA A 57 8.19 -11.13 -5.99
N LEU A 58 7.19 -10.46 -5.42
CA LEU A 58 7.28 -9.76 -4.13
C LEU A 58 7.01 -10.65 -2.91
N GLY A 59 6.69 -11.93 -3.11
CA GLY A 59 6.30 -12.88 -2.05
C GLY A 59 4.91 -12.61 -1.47
N LEU A 60 4.02 -11.97 -2.23
CA LEU A 60 2.64 -11.74 -1.84
C LEU A 60 1.76 -12.90 -2.31
N ASP A 61 0.77 -13.27 -1.48
CA ASP A 61 -0.21 -14.28 -1.85
C ASP A 61 -0.98 -13.87 -3.13
N PRO A 62 -1.38 -14.83 -3.99
CA PRO A 62 -2.21 -14.57 -5.18
C PRO A 62 -3.51 -13.83 -4.83
#